data_AF-A0A2H0PQF8-F1
#
_entry.id   AF-A0A2H0PQF8-F1
#
_cell.length_a   1.000
_cell.length_b   1.000
_cell.length_c   1.000
_cell.angle_alpha   90.00
_cell.angle_beta   90.00
_cell.angle_gamma   90.00
#
_symmetry.space_group_name_H-M   'P 1'
#
loop_
_entity.id
_entity.type
_entity.pdbx_description
1 polymer ?
#
loop_
_entity_poly.entity_id
_entity_poly.type
_entity_poly.pdbx_seq_one_letter_code
_entity_poly.pdbx_strand_id
1 'polypeptide(L)'
;MNVIPAQADEPEIILFSSLSELTSYLGYPCTHGLFDAKQNKIYATKQSLAHEIAHFKDFKSRRMKSIGAMKTEEDKISAVLRNEMVAILYAWSRKPEPQDFLKHEKELLEAFYYCKDNQIIEGLKKELEDMSFKEIQALAETLSSPNFELYPKFKTLFHHYMDTAERELQVASRLLLDSHG
;
A
#
# COMPACT_ATOMS: atom_id res chain seq x y z
N MET A 1 17.32 14.52 -4.68
CA MET A 1 16.35 14.68 -3.58
C MET A 1 15.69 16.06 -3.57
N ASN A 2 14.36 16.12 -3.46
CA ASN A 2 13.57 17.35 -3.22
C ASN A 2 12.76 17.16 -1.92
N VAL A 3 12.69 18.19 -1.08
CA VAL A 3 11.95 18.12 0.21
C VAL A 3 10.76 19.07 0.15
N ILE A 4 9.57 18.53 0.34
CA ILE A 4 8.34 19.29 0.52
C ILE A 4 8.09 19.35 2.03
N PRO A 5 8.17 20.55 2.64
CA PRO A 5 8.02 20.67 4.09
C PRO A 5 6.62 20.29 4.52
N ALA A 6 6.51 19.73 5.73
CA ALA A 6 5.22 19.42 6.34
C ALA A 6 4.35 20.69 6.45
N GLN A 7 3.07 20.55 6.12
CA GLN A 7 2.03 21.54 6.43
C GLN A 7 1.17 21.05 7.60
N ALA A 8 0.26 21.89 8.09
CA ALA A 8 -0.61 21.53 9.21
C ALA A 8 -1.36 20.22 8.93
N ASP A 9 -1.13 19.22 9.80
CA ASP A 9 -1.67 17.86 9.70
C ASP A 9 -1.29 17.08 8.43
N GLU A 10 -0.18 17.40 7.77
CA GLU A 10 0.37 16.69 6.60
C GLU A 10 1.81 16.21 6.85
N PRO A 11 2.28 15.13 6.20
CA PRO A 11 3.64 14.64 6.39
C PRO A 11 4.65 15.50 5.62
N GLU A 12 5.90 15.52 6.08
CA GLU A 12 7.02 15.96 5.25
C GLU A 12 7.24 14.95 4.14
N ILE A 13 7.43 15.40 2.90
CA ILE A 13 7.65 14.51 1.75
C ILE A 13 9.08 14.68 1.24
N ILE A 14 9.82 13.60 1.22
CA ILE A 14 11.18 13.52 0.68
C ILE A 14 11.11 12.74 -0.63
N LEU A 15 11.28 13.46 -1.74
CA LEU A 15 11.20 12.92 -3.09
C LEU A 15 12.59 12.59 -3.64
N PHE A 16 12.77 11.32 -3.99
CA PHE A 16 13.96 10.78 -4.61
C PHE A 16 13.78 10.68 -6.13
N SER A 17 14.88 10.83 -6.85
CA SER A 17 14.91 10.74 -8.32
C SER A 17 14.80 9.30 -8.83
N SER A 18 15.15 8.32 -7.99
CA SER A 18 15.13 6.89 -8.34
C SER A 18 14.97 6.01 -7.10
N LEU A 19 14.54 4.76 -7.31
CA LEU A 19 14.50 3.73 -6.26
C LEU A 19 15.90 3.44 -5.69
N SER A 20 16.95 3.55 -6.51
CA SER A 20 18.33 3.39 -6.04
C SER A 20 18.74 4.46 -5.04
N GLU A 21 18.37 5.73 -5.28
CA GLU A 21 18.63 6.84 -4.35
C GLU A 21 17.85 6.64 -3.04
N LEU A 22 16.57 6.25 -3.14
CA LEU A 22 15.70 5.95 -2.01
C LEU A 22 16.26 4.79 -1.15
N THR A 23 16.58 3.65 -1.78
CA THR A 23 17.18 2.47 -1.12
C THR A 23 18.47 2.84 -0.40
N SER A 24 19.34 3.62 -1.05
CA SER A 24 20.61 4.05 -0.45
C SER A 24 20.39 4.95 0.77
N TYR A 25 19.36 5.81 0.73
CA TYR A 25 19.03 6.71 1.82
C TYR A 25 18.41 5.98 3.01
N LEU A 26 17.48 5.05 2.74
CA LEU A 26 16.80 4.27 3.78
C LEU A 26 17.71 3.20 4.41
N GLY A 27 18.75 2.76 3.70
CA GLY A 27 19.71 1.77 4.18
C GLY A 27 19.19 0.32 4.10
N TYR A 28 18.07 0.10 3.39
CA TYR A 28 17.51 -1.22 3.15
C TYR A 28 16.78 -1.27 1.80
N PRO A 29 16.67 -2.44 1.16
CA PRO A 29 15.92 -2.61 -0.08
C PRO A 29 14.46 -2.19 0.09
N CYS A 30 13.96 -1.33 -0.78
CA CYS A 30 12.57 -0.93 -0.82
C CYS A 30 12.00 -1.18 -2.23
N THR A 31 10.89 -1.89 -2.31
CA THR A 31 10.12 -2.08 -3.53
C THR A 31 9.39 -0.79 -3.93
N HIS A 32 8.91 -0.04 -2.94
CA HIS A 32 8.15 1.21 -3.09
C HIS A 32 8.77 2.36 -2.29
N GLY A 33 7.96 3.40 -2.01
CA GLY A 33 8.26 4.40 -1.00
C GLY A 33 8.05 3.86 0.42
N LEU A 34 7.97 4.77 1.37
CA LEU A 34 7.67 4.51 2.77
C LEU A 34 6.91 5.69 3.37
N PHE A 35 5.77 5.41 3.97
CA PHE A 35 5.15 6.28 4.96
C PHE A 35 5.60 5.89 6.39
N ASP A 36 6.43 6.73 7.02
CA ASP A 36 6.84 6.59 8.42
C ASP A 36 5.87 7.36 9.34
N ALA A 37 4.95 6.63 9.97
CA ALA A 37 3.97 7.19 10.89
C ALA A 37 4.58 7.77 12.17
N LYS A 38 5.75 7.30 12.61
CA LYS A 38 6.43 7.78 13.84
C LYS A 38 7.05 9.15 13.60
N GLN A 39 7.67 9.34 12.44
CA GLN A 39 8.27 10.62 12.05
C GLN A 39 7.30 11.54 11.30
N ASN A 40 6.13 11.03 10.91
CA ASN A 40 5.18 11.69 10.02
C ASN A 40 5.86 12.15 8.71
N LYS A 41 6.54 11.21 8.04
CA LYS A 41 7.29 11.45 6.80
C LYS A 41 6.87 10.48 5.70
N ILE A 42 6.93 10.96 4.47
CA ILE A 42 6.85 10.13 3.26
C ILE A 42 8.20 10.18 2.56
N TYR A 43 8.78 9.01 2.30
CA TYR A 43 9.96 8.84 1.46
C TYR A 43 9.49 8.16 0.18
N ALA A 44 9.58 8.83 -0.97
CA ALA A 44 9.00 8.27 -2.19
C ALA A 44 9.79 8.68 -3.44
N THR A 45 9.61 7.93 -4.52
CA THR A 45 9.88 8.45 -5.87
C THR A 45 8.62 9.16 -6.37
N LYS A 46 8.69 9.82 -7.54
CA LYS A 46 7.49 10.36 -8.19
C LYS A 46 6.42 9.28 -8.42
N GLN A 47 6.85 8.06 -8.71
CA GLN A 47 5.99 6.92 -9.06
C GLN A 47 5.26 6.38 -7.82
N SER A 48 5.96 6.23 -6.69
CA SER A 48 5.37 5.70 -5.46
C SER A 48 4.65 6.77 -4.61
N LEU A 49 4.76 8.06 -4.93
CA LEU A 49 4.21 9.13 -4.08
C LEU A 49 2.70 8.98 -3.82
N ALA A 50 1.91 8.66 -4.85
CA ALA A 50 0.47 8.51 -4.70
C ALA A 50 0.10 7.32 -3.79
N HIS A 51 0.89 6.25 -3.86
CA HIS A 51 0.78 5.06 -3.01
C HIS A 51 1.05 5.45 -1.53
N GLU A 52 2.16 6.14 -1.25
CA GLU A 52 2.49 6.55 0.13
C GLU A 52 1.50 7.58 0.71
N ILE A 53 0.98 8.49 -0.12
CA ILE A 53 -0.08 9.42 0.30
C ILE A 53 -1.33 8.65 0.74
N ALA A 54 -1.64 7.52 0.08
CA ALA A 54 -2.78 6.70 0.47
C ALA A 54 -2.59 6.07 1.85
N HIS A 55 -1.40 5.52 2.13
CA HIS A 55 -1.07 5.00 3.46
C HIS A 55 -1.21 6.07 4.53
N PHE A 56 -0.68 7.27 4.29
CA PHE A 56 -0.85 8.41 5.19
C PHE A 56 -2.33 8.75 5.43
N LYS A 57 -3.13 8.88 4.36
CA LYS A 57 -4.56 9.23 4.47
C LYS A 57 -5.35 8.16 5.23
N ASP A 58 -5.04 6.90 4.99
CA ASP A 58 -5.68 5.78 5.65
C ASP A 58 -5.31 5.71 7.14
N PHE A 59 -4.05 5.96 7.48
CA PHE A 59 -3.57 6.13 8.85
C PHE A 59 -4.26 7.31 9.55
N LYS A 60 -4.30 8.50 8.92
CA LYS A 60 -4.96 9.71 9.46
C LYS A 60 -6.45 9.49 9.72
N SER A 61 -7.11 8.69 8.87
CA SER A 61 -8.52 8.31 9.05
C SER A 61 -8.75 7.24 10.12
N ARG A 62 -7.69 6.71 10.74
CA ARG A 62 -7.70 5.62 11.73
C ARG A 62 -8.29 4.30 11.22
N ARG A 63 -8.27 4.08 9.90
CA ARG A 63 -8.76 2.84 9.29
C ARG A 63 -7.65 1.87 8.88
N MET A 64 -6.40 2.35 8.80
CA MET A 64 -5.24 1.49 8.60
C MET A 64 -5.16 0.42 9.67
N LYS A 65 -5.03 -0.83 9.25
CA LYS A 65 -5.01 -1.99 10.16
C LYS A 65 -3.61 -2.18 10.72
N SER A 66 -3.48 -2.19 12.05
CA SER A 66 -2.22 -2.53 12.73
C SER A 66 -2.09 -4.03 12.93
N ILE A 67 -0.98 -4.61 12.47
CA ILE A 67 -0.70 -6.04 12.57
C ILE A 67 -0.31 -6.50 13.99
N GLY A 68 0.24 -5.60 14.81
CA GLY A 68 0.82 -5.96 16.12
C GLY A 68 -0.18 -6.50 17.14
N ALA A 69 -1.47 -6.20 16.97
CA ALA A 69 -2.54 -6.66 17.86
C ALA A 69 -3.25 -7.95 17.38
N MET A 70 -2.86 -8.50 16.23
CA MET A 70 -3.56 -9.62 15.58
C MET A 70 -3.00 -10.97 16.02
N LYS A 71 -3.90 -11.92 16.31
CA LYS A 71 -3.56 -13.22 16.87
C LYS A 71 -3.23 -14.27 15.82
N THR A 72 -3.96 -14.27 14.71
CA THR A 72 -3.78 -15.27 13.66
C THR A 72 -2.95 -14.73 12.51
N GLU A 73 -2.23 -15.61 11.82
CA GLU A 73 -1.46 -15.22 10.65
C GLU A 73 -2.36 -14.78 9.49
N GLU A 74 -3.53 -15.39 9.37
CA GLU A 74 -4.53 -15.01 8.38
C GLU A 74 -5.03 -13.57 8.58
N ASP A 75 -5.29 -13.18 9.83
CA ASP A 75 -5.70 -11.80 10.14
C ASP A 75 -4.61 -10.80 9.78
N LYS A 76 -3.34 -11.13 10.05
CA LYS A 76 -2.20 -10.27 9.67
C LYS A 76 -2.11 -10.13 8.16
N ILE A 77 -2.16 -11.24 7.42
CA ILE A 77 -2.08 -11.22 5.95
C ILE A 77 -3.24 -10.40 5.36
N SER A 78 -4.47 -10.65 5.82
CA SER A 78 -5.64 -9.89 5.41
C SER A 78 -5.49 -8.39 5.69
N ALA A 79 -4.94 -8.03 6.85
CA ALA A 79 -4.70 -6.63 7.21
C ALA A 79 -3.64 -5.95 6.35
N VAL A 80 -2.52 -6.62 6.07
CA VAL A 80 -1.49 -6.07 5.17
C VAL A 80 -2.07 -5.94 3.77
N LEU A 81 -2.69 -6.99 3.23
CA LEU A 81 -3.35 -6.96 1.93
C LEU A 81 -4.36 -5.81 1.82
N ARG A 82 -5.17 -5.60 2.86
CA ARG A 82 -6.13 -4.49 2.91
C ARG A 82 -5.44 -3.15 2.80
N ASN A 83 -4.39 -2.92 3.58
CA ASN A 83 -3.67 -1.64 3.60
C ASN A 83 -3.03 -1.34 2.23
N GLU A 84 -2.46 -2.36 1.60
CA GLU A 84 -1.84 -2.27 0.27
C GLU A 84 -2.89 -2.06 -0.83
N MET A 85 -4.03 -2.76 -0.75
CA MET A 85 -5.16 -2.55 -1.65
C MET A 85 -5.67 -1.11 -1.60
N VAL A 86 -5.80 -0.52 -0.40
CA VAL A 86 -6.18 0.91 -0.28
C VAL A 86 -5.18 1.78 -1.04
N ALA A 87 -3.89 1.50 -0.91
CA ALA A 87 -2.85 2.28 -1.54
C ALA A 87 -2.83 2.16 -3.07
N ILE A 88 -2.89 0.93 -3.59
CA ILE A 88 -2.90 0.64 -5.02
C ILE A 88 -4.16 1.21 -5.70
N LEU A 89 -5.34 0.96 -5.13
CA LEU A 89 -6.61 1.46 -5.69
C LEU A 89 -6.69 2.98 -5.64
N TYR A 90 -6.20 3.61 -4.57
CA TYR A 90 -6.12 5.07 -4.50
C TYR A 90 -5.14 5.64 -5.51
N ALA A 91 -3.92 5.09 -5.60
CA ALA A 91 -2.93 5.52 -6.57
C ALA A 91 -3.51 5.45 -7.98
N TRP A 92 -4.19 4.36 -8.35
CA TRP A 92 -4.86 4.22 -9.64
C TRP A 92 -5.93 5.27 -9.87
N SER A 93 -6.76 5.58 -8.86
CA SER A 93 -7.79 6.63 -8.97
C SER A 93 -7.24 8.02 -9.30
N ARG A 94 -5.93 8.25 -9.13
CA ARG A 94 -5.26 9.53 -9.46
C ARG A 94 -4.77 9.59 -10.92
N LYS A 95 -5.12 8.59 -11.74
CA LYS A 95 -4.74 8.45 -13.16
C LYS A 95 -3.22 8.55 -13.44
N PRO A 96 -2.37 7.82 -12.70
CA PRO A 96 -0.95 7.73 -13.05
C PRO A 96 -0.78 6.96 -14.37
N GLU A 97 0.41 7.04 -14.95
CA GLU A 97 0.68 6.28 -16.17
C GLU A 97 0.89 4.80 -15.82
N PRO A 98 0.49 3.82 -16.67
CA PRO A 98 0.65 2.40 -16.35
C PRO A 98 2.08 1.99 -15.96
N GLN A 99 3.11 2.65 -16.50
CA GLN A 99 4.52 2.43 -16.14
C GLN A 99 4.86 2.77 -14.68
N ASP A 100 4.03 3.57 -14.01
CA ASP A 100 4.28 4.00 -12.63
C ASP A 100 3.95 2.90 -11.61
N PHE A 101 3.23 1.86 -12.03
CA PHE A 101 2.91 0.70 -11.18
C PHE A 101 3.92 -0.44 -11.32
N LEU A 102 4.21 -1.08 -10.20
CA LEU A 102 4.93 -2.34 -10.17
C LEU A 102 4.08 -3.48 -10.73
N LYS A 103 4.75 -4.58 -11.10
CA LYS A 103 4.10 -5.73 -11.73
C LYS A 103 2.96 -6.31 -10.90
N HIS A 104 3.16 -6.46 -9.59
CA HIS A 104 2.14 -7.03 -8.71
C HIS A 104 0.95 -6.07 -8.51
N GLU A 105 1.18 -4.75 -8.51
CA GLU A 105 0.09 -3.77 -8.44
C GLU A 105 -0.77 -3.83 -9.70
N LYS A 106 -0.14 -3.97 -10.88
CA LYS A 106 -0.83 -4.22 -12.15
C LYS A 106 -1.66 -5.50 -12.11
N GLU A 107 -1.08 -6.61 -11.66
CA GLU A 107 -1.78 -7.89 -11.54
C GLU A 107 -2.96 -7.81 -10.56
N LEU A 108 -2.82 -7.05 -9.47
CA LEU A 108 -3.91 -6.78 -8.52
C LEU A 108 -5.02 -5.94 -9.17
N LEU A 109 -4.67 -4.91 -9.93
CA LEU A 109 -5.62 -4.07 -10.66
C LEU A 109 -6.35 -4.86 -11.74
N GLU A 110 -5.66 -5.73 -12.48
CA GLU A 110 -6.28 -6.64 -13.44
C GLU A 110 -7.27 -7.59 -12.76
N ALA A 111 -6.90 -8.16 -11.61
CA ALA A 111 -7.80 -8.99 -10.83
C ALA A 111 -9.02 -8.21 -10.32
N PHE A 112 -8.84 -6.95 -9.91
CA PHE A 112 -9.94 -6.06 -9.54
C PHE A 112 -10.89 -5.81 -10.72
N TYR A 113 -10.38 -5.42 -11.89
CA TYR A 113 -11.21 -5.14 -13.06
C TYR A 113 -11.94 -6.40 -13.54
N TYR A 114 -11.32 -7.57 -13.45
CA TYR A 114 -12.01 -8.83 -13.67
C TYR A 114 -13.22 -9.00 -12.71
N CYS A 115 -13.07 -8.69 -11.42
CA CYS A 115 -14.18 -8.76 -10.46
C CYS A 115 -15.31 -7.79 -10.82
N LYS A 116 -14.95 -6.56 -11.21
CA LYS A 116 -15.88 -5.50 -11.59
C LYS A 116 -16.67 -5.88 -12.85
N ASP A 117 -15.98 -6.28 -13.91
CA ASP A 117 -16.58 -6.56 -15.22
C ASP A 117 -17.48 -7.80 -15.20
N ASN A 118 -17.18 -8.76 -14.32
CA ASN A 118 -18.01 -9.96 -14.09
C ASN A 118 -19.03 -9.78 -12.97
N GLN A 119 -19.21 -8.57 -12.43
CA GLN A 119 -20.18 -8.24 -11.36
C GLN A 119 -20.05 -9.10 -10.10
N ILE A 120 -18.83 -9.56 -9.79
CA ILE A 120 -18.53 -10.36 -8.58
C ILE A 120 -18.68 -9.48 -7.33
N ILE A 121 -18.41 -8.18 -7.47
CA ILE A 121 -18.59 -7.19 -6.40
C ILE A 121 -19.97 -6.56 -6.60
N GLU A 122 -20.95 -7.04 -5.84
CA GLU A 122 -22.33 -6.59 -5.95
C GLU A 122 -22.45 -5.07 -5.77
N GLY A 123 -23.15 -4.42 -6.69
CA GLY A 123 -23.42 -2.98 -6.62
C GLY A 123 -22.24 -2.06 -7.01
N LEU A 124 -21.07 -2.60 -7.34
CA LEU A 124 -19.95 -1.80 -7.83
C LEU A 124 -20.20 -1.34 -9.28
N LYS A 125 -20.63 -0.07 -9.44
CA LYS A 125 -20.88 0.54 -10.77
C LYS A 125 -19.94 1.70 -11.11
N LYS A 126 -19.25 2.25 -10.11
CA LYS A 126 -18.36 3.40 -10.31
C LYS A 126 -16.99 2.95 -10.82
N GLU A 127 -16.37 3.77 -11.64
CA GLU A 127 -14.94 3.67 -11.89
C GLU A 127 -14.16 4.15 -10.66
N LEU A 128 -12.94 3.62 -10.47
CA LEU A 128 -12.08 4.00 -9.33
C LEU A 128 -11.82 5.51 -9.27
N GLU A 129 -11.77 6.18 -10.42
CA GLU A 129 -11.56 7.62 -10.56
C GLU A 129 -12.70 8.44 -9.91
N ASP A 130 -13.92 7.89 -9.90
CA ASP A 130 -15.14 8.52 -9.39
C ASP A 130 -15.43 8.13 -7.93
N MET A 131 -14.59 7.29 -7.33
CA MET A 131 -14.73 6.85 -5.94
C MET A 131 -14.11 7.86 -4.97
N SER A 132 -14.85 8.17 -3.91
CA SER A 132 -14.29 8.84 -2.73
C SER A 132 -13.28 7.92 -2.03
N PHE A 133 -12.36 8.51 -1.26
CA PHE A 133 -11.39 7.72 -0.49
C PHE A 133 -12.06 6.74 0.48
N LYS A 134 -13.21 7.14 1.07
CA LYS A 134 -13.99 6.26 1.96
C LYS A 134 -14.56 5.05 1.23
N GLU A 135 -14.98 5.21 -0.03
CA GLU A 135 -15.46 4.11 -0.88
C GLU A 135 -14.30 3.18 -1.26
N ILE A 136 -13.12 3.72 -1.58
CA ILE A 136 -11.91 2.92 -1.85
C ILE A 136 -11.55 2.08 -0.62
N GLN A 137 -11.59 2.67 0.58
CA GLN A 137 -11.33 1.93 1.83
C GLN A 137 -12.34 0.81 2.06
N ALA A 138 -13.63 1.04 1.79
CA ALA A 138 -14.66 0.00 1.93
C ALA A 138 -14.49 -1.11 0.89
N LEU A 139 -14.17 -0.75 -0.35
CA LEU A 139 -13.87 -1.71 -1.41
C LEU A 139 -12.66 -2.58 -1.07
N ALA A 140 -11.57 -1.98 -0.59
CA ALA A 140 -10.39 -2.72 -0.13
C ALA A 140 -10.73 -3.68 1.01
N GLU A 141 -11.56 -3.27 1.98
CA GLU A 141 -12.04 -4.15 3.06
C GLU A 141 -12.85 -5.35 2.54
N THR A 142 -13.66 -5.17 1.49
CA THR A 142 -14.37 -6.28 0.84
C THR A 142 -13.39 -7.23 0.16
N LEU A 143 -12.49 -6.71 -0.67
CA LEU A 143 -11.56 -7.50 -1.48
C LEU A 143 -10.53 -8.28 -0.64
N SER A 144 -10.13 -7.72 0.50
CA SER A 144 -9.17 -8.32 1.42
C SER A 144 -9.80 -9.23 2.48
N SER A 145 -11.13 -9.40 2.46
CA SER A 145 -11.84 -10.23 3.44
C SER A 145 -11.60 -11.71 3.14
N PRO A 146 -11.23 -12.54 4.14
CA PRO A 146 -11.08 -13.99 3.95
C PRO A 146 -12.33 -14.70 3.43
N ASN A 147 -13.51 -14.09 3.60
CA ASN A 147 -14.79 -14.61 3.12
C ASN A 147 -15.13 -14.18 1.69
N PHE A 148 -14.32 -13.33 1.06
CA PHE A 148 -14.53 -12.92 -0.32
C PHE A 148 -14.05 -14.01 -1.28
N GLU A 149 -14.85 -14.33 -2.30
CA GLU A 149 -14.62 -15.46 -3.20
C GLU A 149 -13.21 -15.46 -3.82
N LEU A 150 -12.71 -14.28 -4.22
CA LEU A 150 -11.41 -14.13 -4.85
C LEU A 150 -10.29 -13.78 -3.89
N TYR A 151 -10.54 -13.79 -2.57
CA TYR A 151 -9.51 -13.56 -1.57
C TYR A 151 -8.28 -14.45 -1.73
N PRO A 152 -8.39 -15.78 -1.99
CA PRO A 152 -7.20 -16.61 -2.20
C PRO A 152 -6.34 -16.13 -3.37
N LYS A 153 -6.96 -15.64 -4.47
CA LYS A 153 -6.25 -15.10 -5.62
C LYS A 153 -5.50 -13.81 -5.26
N PHE A 154 -6.18 -12.87 -4.59
CA PHE A 154 -5.52 -11.63 -4.12
C PHE A 154 -4.40 -11.92 -3.13
N LYS A 155 -4.61 -12.85 -2.20
CA LYS A 155 -3.59 -13.32 -1.27
C LYS A 155 -2.40 -13.95 -2.00
N THR A 156 -2.59 -14.76 -3.04
CA THR A 156 -1.48 -15.34 -3.80
C THR A 156 -0.67 -14.30 -4.57
N LEU A 157 -1.34 -13.33 -5.21
CA LEU A 157 -0.68 -12.20 -5.86
C LEU A 157 0.13 -11.38 -4.84
N PHE A 158 -0.45 -11.19 -3.65
CA PHE A 158 0.19 -10.50 -2.55
C PHE A 158 1.34 -11.29 -1.92
N HIS A 159 1.23 -12.61 -1.77
CA HIS A 159 2.33 -13.46 -1.28
C HIS A 159 3.52 -13.49 -2.24
N HIS A 160 3.31 -13.38 -3.57
CA HIS A 160 4.44 -13.21 -4.48
C HIS A 160 5.20 -11.89 -4.25
N TYR A 161 4.47 -10.83 -3.84
CA TYR A 161 5.04 -9.55 -3.42
C TYR A 161 5.68 -9.64 -2.03
N MET A 162 5.05 -10.30 -1.06
CA MET A 162 5.61 -10.51 0.27
C MET A 162 6.78 -11.47 0.25
N ASP A 163 6.87 -12.50 -0.59
CA ASP A 163 8.07 -13.36 -0.67
C ASP A 163 9.29 -12.58 -1.23
N THR A 164 9.03 -11.53 -2.01
CA THR A 164 10.06 -10.57 -2.45
C THR A 164 10.35 -9.50 -1.38
N ALA A 165 9.34 -9.00 -0.66
CA ALA A 165 9.45 -7.94 0.35
C ALA A 165 9.72 -8.43 1.80
N GLU A 166 9.40 -9.66 2.19
CA GLU A 166 9.63 -10.30 3.50
C GLU A 166 11.11 -10.62 3.70
N ARG A 167 11.83 -10.95 2.61
CA ARG A 167 13.29 -10.98 2.64
C ARG A 167 13.88 -9.62 3.03
N GLU A 168 13.14 -8.53 2.82
CA GLU A 168 13.57 -7.14 3.02
C GLU A 168 13.03 -6.58 4.37
N LEU A 169 11.79 -6.91 4.76
CA LEU A 169 11.18 -6.59 6.07
C LEU A 169 11.79 -7.38 7.24
N GLN A 170 12.27 -8.61 7.02
CA GLN A 170 13.05 -9.33 8.04
C GLN A 170 14.40 -8.65 8.34
N VAL A 171 14.93 -7.84 7.41
CA VAL A 171 16.12 -7.00 7.63
C VAL A 171 15.74 -5.69 8.35
N ALA A 172 14.66 -5.03 7.95
CA ALA A 172 14.19 -3.78 8.57
C ALA A 172 13.69 -3.97 10.03
N SER A 173 12.98 -5.06 10.32
CA SER A 173 12.51 -5.36 11.68
C SER A 173 13.62 -5.75 12.65
N ARG A 174 14.72 -6.35 12.17
CA ARG A 174 15.92 -6.62 13.01
C ARG A 174 16.60 -5.32 13.45
N LEU A 175 16.71 -4.33 12.56
CA LEU A 175 17.38 -3.06 12.87
C LEU A 175 16.56 -2.13 13.79
N LEU A 176 15.23 -2.23 13.75
CA LEU A 176 14.34 -1.51 14.69
C LEU A 176 14.29 -2.13 16.09
N LEU A 177 14.71 -3.40 16.23
CA LEU A 177 14.82 -4.08 17.52
C LEU A 177 16.24 -3.99 18.11
N ASP A 178 17.27 -3.91 17.26
CA ASP A 178 18.68 -3.81 17.70
C ASP A 178 19.14 -2.36 18.04
N SER A 179 18.33 -1.34 17.74
CA SER A 179 18.59 0.06 18.15
C SER A 179 18.11 0.39 19.58
N HIS A 180 17.68 -0.62 20.34
CA HIS A 180 17.38 -0.57 21.76
C HIS A 180 18.24 -1.54 22.61
N GLY A 181 19.40 -1.96 22.08
CA GLY A 181 20.46 -2.66 22.83
C GLY A 181 21.57 -1.72 23.26
#